data_AF-A0AAV3M4D4-F1
#
_entry.id   AF-A0AAV3M4D4-F1
#
_cell.length_a   1.000
_cell.length_b   1.000
_cell.length_c   1.000
_cell.angle_alpha   90.00
_cell.angle_beta   90.00
_cell.angle_gamma   90.00
#
_symmetry.space_group_name_H-M   'P 1'
#
loop_
_entity.id
_entity.type
_entity.pdbx_description
1 polymer ?
#
loop_
_entity_poly.entity_id
_entity_poly.type
_entity_poly.pdbx_seq_one_letter_code
_entity_poly.pdbx_strand_id
1 'polypeptide(L)'
;MTVEMGDYGAVKVISGPHVGRIGYYDDDEFELIEDNMDSPDECSDEDYKRISIVYFGDMLLAPQYCLLSPEILSSVTIHDLIQRKEELYRLCSPLVSKKSSQKLLNSYFSELHFVETTLFNELVEQRYMKETIGHQIFISHSSKDKPFARMLCLELENNGHKPWLDELDIHIGESIPEKVSQGLQDADFVIVILSKNSVSSKWVEREWQTKY
;
A
#
# COMPACT_ATOMS: atom_id res chain seq x y z
N MET A 1 8.77 12.68 7.67
CA MET A 1 9.16 12.17 9.00
C MET A 1 10.04 10.96 8.74
N THR A 2 11.30 11.03 9.14
CA THR A 2 12.19 9.86 9.21
C THR A 2 11.57 8.89 10.21
N VAL A 3 11.26 7.68 9.76
CA VAL A 3 10.76 6.60 10.61
C VAL A 3 11.85 6.31 11.64
N GLU A 4 11.55 6.40 12.93
CA GLU A 4 12.40 5.75 13.93
C GLU A 4 12.31 4.25 13.64
N MET A 5 13.36 3.68 13.05
CA MET A 5 13.44 2.26 12.66
C MET A 5 13.59 1.34 13.88
N GLY A 6 12.67 1.45 14.85
CA GLY A 6 12.56 0.57 16.01
C GLY A 6 11.55 -0.56 15.80
N ASP A 7 10.69 -0.48 14.80
CA ASP A 7 9.67 -1.48 14.53
C ASP A 7 10.03 -2.30 13.28
N TYR A 8 10.39 -3.57 13.49
CA TYR A 8 10.50 -4.60 12.44
C TYR A 8 9.28 -4.55 11.50
N GLY A 9 9.46 -4.65 10.18
CA GLY A 9 8.31 -4.65 9.28
C GLY A 9 8.55 -4.18 7.85
N ALA A 10 7.46 -3.85 7.16
CA ALA A 10 7.50 -3.54 5.73
C ALA A 10 8.17 -2.18 5.46
N VAL A 11 9.19 -2.19 4.59
CA VAL A 11 9.90 -0.99 4.13
C VAL A 11 9.91 -0.91 2.61
N LYS A 12 9.89 0.34 2.10
CA LYS A 12 10.03 0.65 0.68
C LYS A 12 11.38 1.30 0.42
N VAL A 13 12.06 0.81 -0.61
CA VAL A 13 13.33 1.39 -1.08
C VAL A 13 13.04 2.60 -1.97
N ILE A 14 13.60 3.76 -1.63
CA ILE A 14 13.33 5.04 -2.33
C ILE A 14 14.46 5.49 -3.26
N SER A 15 15.66 4.89 -3.17
CA SER A 15 16.75 5.20 -4.10
C SER A 15 17.68 4.00 -4.32
N GLY A 16 18.58 4.10 -5.31
CA GLY A 16 19.57 3.08 -5.61
C GLY A 16 19.06 1.90 -6.46
N PRO A 17 19.82 0.80 -6.53
CA PRO A 17 19.56 -0.32 -7.44
C PRO A 17 18.24 -1.05 -7.21
N HIS A 18 17.68 -0.93 -6.00
CA HIS A 18 16.45 -1.60 -5.59
C HIS A 18 15.27 -0.64 -5.44
N VAL A 19 15.35 0.57 -5.99
CA VAL A 19 14.28 1.58 -5.91
C VAL A 19 12.92 1.02 -6.32
N GLY A 20 11.90 1.36 -5.55
CA GLY A 20 10.52 0.93 -5.76
C GLY A 20 10.19 -0.46 -5.20
N ARG A 21 11.20 -1.27 -4.84
CA ARG A 21 10.98 -2.57 -4.21
C ARG A 21 10.50 -2.42 -2.77
N ILE A 22 9.68 -3.37 -2.33
CA ILE A 22 9.16 -3.45 -0.97
C ILE A 22 9.66 -4.74 -0.34
N GLY A 23 10.09 -4.70 0.91
CA GLY A 23 10.64 -5.85 1.63
C GLY A 23 10.39 -5.77 3.13
N TYR A 24 10.76 -6.84 3.83
CA TYR A 24 10.76 -6.91 5.28
C TYR A 24 12.10 -6.42 5.82
N TYR A 25 12.07 -5.35 6.60
CA TYR A 25 13.17 -4.90 7.44
C TYR A 25 13.23 -5.76 8.70
N ASP A 26 14.39 -6.35 8.92
CA ASP A 26 14.69 -7.19 10.07
C ASP A 26 15.48 -6.36 11.09
N ASP A 27 16.80 -6.34 11.01
CA ASP A 27 17.64 -5.60 11.96
C ASP A 27 18.63 -4.70 11.25
N ASP A 28 19.40 -3.94 12.02
CA ASP A 28 20.58 -3.24 11.53
C ASP A 28 21.88 -3.97 11.87
N GLU A 29 22.85 -3.82 10.99
CA GLU A 29 24.23 -4.24 11.15
C GLU A 29 25.15 -3.00 11.03
N PHE A 30 26.39 -3.13 11.50
CA PHE A 30 27.38 -2.06 11.45
C PHE A 30 28.55 -2.51 10.57
N GLU A 31 28.77 -1.79 9.47
CA GLU A 31 29.84 -2.06 8.51
C GLU A 31 30.99 -1.06 8.70
N LEU A 32 32.23 -1.54 8.69
CA LEU A 32 33.41 -0.69 8.82
C LEU A 32 33.57 0.22 7.59
N ILE A 33 33.93 1.48 7.84
CA ILE A 33 34.28 2.45 6.80
C ILE A 33 35.75 2.19 6.41
N GLU A 34 35.98 1.68 5.19
CA GLU A 34 37.30 1.20 4.72
C GLU A 34 38.45 2.24 4.76
N ASP A 35 38.17 3.53 5.00
CA ASP A 35 39.15 4.62 4.87
C ASP A 35 39.96 4.93 6.16
N ASN A 36 39.73 4.27 7.30
CA ASN A 36 40.42 4.56 8.58
C ASN A 36 41.39 3.45 9.05
N MET A 37 42.22 2.92 8.15
CA MET A 37 43.19 1.87 8.49
C MET A 37 44.58 2.45 8.85
N ASP A 38 44.81 2.79 10.12
CA ASP A 38 46.18 2.92 10.67
C ASP A 38 46.49 1.87 11.74
N SER A 39 45.49 1.31 12.46
CA SER A 39 45.68 0.13 13.32
C SER A 39 44.36 -0.56 13.72
N PRO A 40 44.28 -1.91 13.84
CA PRO A 40 43.05 -2.63 14.20
C PRO A 40 42.58 -2.43 15.65
N ASP A 41 43.43 -1.87 16.52
CA ASP A 41 43.17 -1.73 17.96
C ASP A 41 42.62 -0.33 18.33
N GLU A 42 42.39 0.56 17.35
CA GLU A 42 41.90 1.94 17.54
C GLU A 42 40.59 2.24 16.78
N CYS A 43 39.65 1.29 16.70
CA CYS A 43 38.32 1.56 16.12
C CYS A 43 37.40 2.28 17.12
N SER A 44 36.88 3.43 16.72
CA SER A 44 35.84 4.21 17.39
C SER A 44 34.46 3.91 16.82
N ASP A 45 33.39 4.28 17.52
CA ASP A 45 32.01 4.14 17.02
C ASP A 45 31.77 4.94 15.72
N GLU A 46 32.60 5.94 15.42
CA GLU A 46 32.52 6.76 14.20
C GLU A 46 33.04 6.04 12.94
N ASP A 47 33.76 4.93 13.12
CA ASP A 47 34.34 4.12 12.04
C ASP A 47 33.35 3.12 11.45
N TYR A 48 32.14 3.07 11.99
CA TYR A 48 31.09 2.16 11.57
C TYR A 48 29.91 2.90 10.95
N LYS A 49 29.50 2.44 9.78
CA LYS A 49 28.26 2.86 9.13
C LYS A 49 27.15 1.87 9.43
N ARG A 50 26.01 2.39 9.90
CA ARG A 50 24.77 1.63 10.07
C ARG A 50 24.19 1.23 8.72
N ILE A 51 23.87 -0.05 8.58
CA ILE A 51 23.23 -0.67 7.41
C ILE A 51 22.04 -1.51 7.87
N SER A 52 20.97 -1.53 7.09
CA SER A 52 19.73 -2.24 7.39
C SER A 52 19.64 -3.54 6.59
N ILE A 53 19.26 -4.62 7.26
CA ILE A 53 19.03 -5.94 6.67
C ILE A 53 17.59 -5.98 6.14
N VAL A 54 17.45 -6.06 4.82
CA VAL A 54 16.13 -6.10 4.16
C VAL A 54 15.98 -7.34 3.31
N TYR A 55 14.89 -8.07 3.55
CA TYR A 55 14.48 -9.24 2.78
C TYR A 55 13.43 -8.81 1.75
N PHE A 56 13.69 -9.03 0.45
CA PHE A 56 12.66 -8.81 -0.59
C PHE A 56 11.71 -10.01 -0.66
N GLY A 57 10.87 -10.12 0.37
CA GLY A 57 10.03 -11.25 0.68
C GLY A 57 9.78 -11.33 2.18
N ASP A 58 9.04 -12.34 2.62
CA ASP A 58 8.98 -12.70 4.04
C ASP A 58 10.37 -13.17 4.52
N MET A 59 10.76 -12.81 5.74
CA MET A 59 12.07 -13.13 6.33
C MET A 59 12.43 -14.62 6.19
N LEU A 60 11.47 -15.53 6.37
CA LEU A 60 11.71 -16.98 6.33
C LEU A 60 11.71 -17.55 4.91
N LEU A 61 11.12 -16.84 3.95
CA LEU A 61 10.90 -17.34 2.58
C LEU A 61 11.74 -16.59 1.53
N ALA A 62 12.34 -15.47 1.91
CA ALA A 62 13.14 -14.67 1.01
C ALA A 62 14.41 -15.43 0.59
N PRO A 63 14.72 -15.47 -0.72
CA PRO A 63 15.88 -16.22 -1.21
C PRO A 63 17.22 -15.55 -0.85
N GLN A 64 17.19 -14.26 -0.50
CA GLN A 64 18.36 -13.46 -0.12
C GLN A 64 17.91 -12.21 0.63
N TYR A 65 18.79 -11.67 1.46
CA TYR A 65 18.69 -10.32 2.02
C TYR A 65 19.60 -9.35 1.27
N CYS A 66 19.40 -8.06 1.52
CA CYS A 66 20.24 -6.98 1.03
C CYS A 66 20.59 -6.05 2.21
N LEU A 67 21.83 -5.59 2.23
CA LEU A 67 22.31 -4.58 3.16
C LEU A 67 22.09 -3.21 2.50
N LEU A 68 21.24 -2.38 3.10
CA LEU A 68 20.81 -1.10 2.54
C LEU A 68 21.07 0.01 3.55
N SER A 69 21.42 1.21 3.07
CA SER A 69 21.50 2.35 3.99
C SER A 69 20.09 2.67 4.53
N PRO A 70 19.93 2.94 5.84
CA PRO A 70 18.65 3.36 6.41
C PRO A 70 18.03 4.57 5.70
N GLU A 71 18.88 5.47 5.18
CA GLU A 71 18.48 6.70 4.49
C GLU A 71 17.70 6.46 3.19
N ILE A 72 17.84 5.27 2.60
CA ILE A 72 17.14 4.90 1.35
C ILE A 72 15.88 4.07 1.61
N LEU A 73 15.45 3.96 2.87
CA LEU A 73 14.25 3.25 3.28
C LEU A 73 13.16 4.23 3.74
N SER A 74 11.91 3.83 3.54
CA SER A 74 10.73 4.59 3.96
C SER A 74 9.61 3.65 4.39
N SER A 75 8.67 4.17 5.18
CA SER A 75 7.43 3.46 5.52
C SER A 75 6.63 3.12 4.26
N VAL A 76 5.95 1.97 4.30
CA VAL A 76 5.11 1.50 3.20
C VAL A 76 3.67 1.97 3.39
N THR A 77 3.06 2.52 2.35
CA THR A 77 1.62 2.83 2.33
C THR A 77 0.81 1.76 1.57
N ILE A 78 -0.52 1.72 1.77
CA ILE A 78 -1.41 0.86 0.95
C ILE A 78 -1.27 1.18 -0.54
N HIS A 79 -1.15 2.47 -0.89
CA HIS A 79 -0.94 2.87 -2.28
C HIS A 79 0.35 2.27 -2.85
N ASP A 80 1.45 2.29 -2.08
CA ASP A 80 2.71 1.66 -2.50
C ASP A 80 2.56 0.15 -2.72
N LEU A 81 1.86 -0.54 -1.81
CA LEU A 81 1.60 -1.98 -1.93
C LEU A 81 0.78 -2.30 -3.18
N ILE A 82 -0.29 -1.55 -3.45
CA ILE A 82 -1.13 -1.74 -4.64
C ILE A 82 -0.31 -1.50 -5.92
N GLN A 83 0.41 -0.39 -5.99
CA GLN A 83 1.22 -0.07 -7.17
C GLN A 83 2.30 -1.13 -7.41
N ARG A 84 2.99 -1.55 -6.34
CA ARG A 84 4.07 -2.53 -6.45
C ARG A 84 3.54 -3.92 -6.80
N LYS A 85 2.39 -4.32 -6.26
CA LYS A 85 1.68 -5.55 -6.63
C LYS A 85 1.41 -5.60 -8.14
N GLU A 86 0.83 -4.53 -8.70
CA GLU A 86 0.55 -4.46 -10.15
C GLU A 86 1.82 -4.57 -10.99
N GLU A 87 2.90 -3.93 -10.56
CA GLU A 87 4.19 -4.01 -11.23
C GLU A 87 4.77 -5.44 -11.19
N LEU A 88 4.74 -6.08 -10.02
CA LEU A 88 5.22 -7.44 -9.83
C LEU A 88 4.42 -8.46 -10.65
N TYR A 89 3.10 -8.30 -10.78
CA TYR A 89 2.30 -9.12 -11.70
C TYR A 89 2.79 -9.03 -13.15
N ARG A 90 3.20 -7.83 -13.60
CA ARG A 90 3.77 -7.65 -14.94
C ARG A 90 5.16 -8.28 -15.04
N LEU A 91 6.02 -8.09 -14.04
CA LEU A 91 7.39 -8.63 -14.01
C LEU A 91 7.41 -10.17 -13.96
N CYS A 92 6.47 -10.77 -13.22
CA CYS A 92 6.30 -12.22 -13.11
C CYS A 92 5.53 -12.82 -14.30
N SER A 93 4.93 -12.01 -15.16
CA SER A 93 4.16 -12.48 -16.33
C SER A 93 5.04 -13.32 -17.27
N PRO A 94 4.54 -14.44 -17.83
CA PRO A 94 5.30 -15.29 -18.75
C PRO A 94 5.90 -14.55 -19.97
N LEU A 95 5.29 -13.44 -20.39
CA LEU A 95 5.77 -12.64 -21.53
C LEU A 95 7.02 -11.83 -21.20
N VAL A 96 7.13 -11.34 -19.97
CA VAL A 96 8.28 -10.55 -19.48
C VAL A 96 9.32 -11.47 -18.86
N SER A 97 8.86 -12.47 -18.10
CA SER A 97 9.66 -13.44 -17.36
C SER A 97 10.66 -14.22 -18.24
N LYS A 98 10.34 -14.48 -19.53
CA LYS A 98 11.28 -15.10 -20.49
C LYS A 98 12.60 -14.35 -20.68
N LYS A 99 12.68 -13.07 -20.31
CA LYS A 99 13.89 -12.24 -20.40
C LYS A 99 14.68 -12.17 -19.07
N SER A 100 14.09 -12.64 -17.97
CA SER A 100 14.64 -12.50 -16.63
C SER A 100 15.42 -13.74 -16.22
N SER A 101 16.46 -13.58 -15.40
CA SER A 101 17.17 -14.72 -14.81
C SER A 101 16.27 -15.43 -13.79
N GLN A 102 16.45 -16.73 -13.61
CA GLN A 102 15.69 -17.51 -12.62
C GLN A 102 15.84 -16.94 -11.20
N LYS A 103 17.05 -16.48 -10.85
CA LYS A 103 17.33 -15.85 -9.55
C LYS A 103 16.50 -14.58 -9.35
N LEU A 104 16.42 -13.72 -10.37
CA LEU A 104 15.64 -12.49 -10.32
C LEU A 104 14.14 -12.77 -10.24
N LEU A 105 13.65 -13.75 -11.02
CA LEU A 105 12.26 -14.18 -10.96
C LEU A 105 11.87 -14.70 -9.58
N ASN A 106 12.70 -15.54 -8.97
CA ASN A 106 12.44 -16.03 -7.61
C ASN A 106 12.36 -14.88 -6.60
N SER A 107 13.21 -13.86 -6.75
CA SER A 107 13.14 -12.66 -5.90
C SER A 107 11.84 -11.88 -6.13
N TYR A 108 11.35 -11.74 -7.37
CA TYR A 108 10.06 -11.08 -7.64
C TYR A 108 8.87 -11.88 -7.13
N PHE A 109 8.88 -13.21 -7.22
CA PHE A 109 7.81 -14.03 -6.64
C PHE A 109 7.77 -13.95 -5.12
N SER A 110 8.94 -13.98 -4.47
CA SER A 110 9.04 -13.80 -3.01
C SER A 110 8.52 -12.43 -2.58
N GLU A 111 8.93 -11.37 -3.30
CA GLU A 111 8.43 -10.01 -3.08
C GLU A 111 6.92 -9.90 -3.30
N LEU A 112 6.39 -10.51 -4.36
CA LEU A 112 4.96 -10.49 -4.66
C LEU A 112 4.15 -11.15 -3.53
N HIS A 113 4.60 -12.30 -3.04
CA HIS A 113 3.96 -12.98 -1.93
C HIS A 113 3.92 -12.12 -0.67
N PHE A 114 5.04 -11.46 -0.35
CA PHE A 114 5.12 -10.55 0.78
C PHE A 114 4.17 -9.36 0.61
N VAL A 115 4.24 -8.65 -0.52
CA VAL A 115 3.37 -7.49 -0.81
C VAL A 115 1.89 -7.86 -0.74
N GLU A 116 1.49 -9.00 -1.28
CA GLU A 116 0.09 -9.45 -1.22
C GLU A 116 -0.36 -9.75 0.20
N THR A 117 0.49 -10.37 1.01
CA THR A 117 0.18 -10.73 2.39
C THR A 117 0.12 -9.48 3.27
N THR A 118 1.09 -8.57 3.14
CA THR A 118 1.10 -7.28 3.85
C THR A 118 -0.12 -6.46 3.47
N LEU A 119 -0.45 -6.35 2.18
CA LEU A 119 -1.65 -5.62 1.74
C LEU A 119 -2.91 -6.25 2.31
N PHE A 120 -3.04 -7.57 2.26
CA PHE A 120 -4.21 -8.25 2.81
C PHE A 120 -4.36 -8.00 4.31
N ASN A 121 -3.29 -8.14 5.08
CA ASN A 121 -3.31 -7.90 6.52
C ASN A 121 -3.69 -6.45 6.85
N GLU A 122 -3.07 -5.48 6.18
CA GLU A 122 -3.37 -4.05 6.37
C GLU A 122 -4.85 -3.74 6.07
N LEU A 123 -5.39 -4.29 4.98
CA LEU A 123 -6.81 -4.12 4.62
C LEU A 123 -7.75 -4.76 5.66
N VAL A 124 -7.38 -5.91 6.20
CA VAL A 124 -8.17 -6.60 7.24
C VAL A 124 -8.12 -5.82 8.55
N GLU A 125 -6.95 -5.35 8.96
CA GLU A 125 -6.78 -4.57 10.18
C GLU A 125 -7.56 -3.26 10.12
N GLN A 126 -7.46 -2.52 9.01
CA GLN A 126 -8.21 -1.27 8.83
C GLN A 126 -9.72 -1.49 8.86
N ARG A 127 -10.20 -2.60 8.29
CA ARG A 127 -11.63 -2.87 8.18
C ARG A 127 -12.26 -3.45 9.44
N TYR A 128 -11.52 -4.26 10.20
CA TYR A 128 -12.11 -5.06 11.27
C TYR A 128 -11.51 -4.83 12.65
N MET A 129 -10.26 -4.38 12.76
CA MET A 129 -9.56 -4.28 14.05
C MET A 129 -9.42 -2.85 14.56
N LYS A 130 -9.50 -1.85 13.67
CA LYS A 130 -9.43 -0.45 14.07
C LYS A 130 -10.80 0.03 14.56
N GLU A 131 -10.92 0.30 15.87
CA GLU A 131 -12.07 1.05 16.39
C GLU A 131 -12.09 2.43 15.73
N THR A 132 -13.02 2.62 14.80
CA THR A 132 -13.20 3.89 14.14
C THR A 132 -13.94 4.83 15.12
N ILE A 133 -13.26 5.90 15.53
CA ILE A 133 -13.82 6.93 16.44
C ILE A 133 -14.27 8.16 15.62
N GLY A 134 -13.87 8.25 14.35
CA GLY A 134 -14.19 9.38 13.48
C GLY A 134 -15.58 9.34 12.84
N HIS A 135 -15.84 10.37 12.04
CA HIS A 135 -17.09 10.64 11.35
C HIS A 135 -17.54 9.55 10.36
N GLN A 136 -18.87 9.43 10.20
CA GLN A 136 -19.49 8.63 9.15
C GLN A 136 -19.47 9.41 7.82
N ILE A 137 -18.85 8.85 6.78
CA ILE A 137 -18.61 9.56 5.51
C ILE A 137 -19.22 8.77 4.36
N PHE A 138 -20.30 9.28 3.76
CA PHE A 138 -20.90 8.64 2.58
C PHE A 138 -20.13 8.97 1.31
N ILE A 139 -19.68 7.96 0.56
CA ILE A 139 -18.94 8.15 -0.70
C ILE A 139 -19.83 7.84 -1.91
N SER A 140 -20.29 8.89 -2.59
CA SER A 140 -21.04 8.76 -3.83
C SER A 140 -20.11 8.75 -5.05
N HIS A 141 -20.15 7.68 -5.84
CA HIS A 141 -19.30 7.50 -7.01
C HIS A 141 -20.06 6.83 -8.17
N SER A 142 -19.50 6.83 -9.38
CA SER A 142 -20.00 5.98 -10.47
C SER A 142 -19.39 4.58 -10.38
N SER A 143 -20.06 3.55 -10.89
CA SER A 143 -19.51 2.19 -10.90
C SER A 143 -18.14 2.07 -11.60
N LYS A 144 -17.81 3.01 -12.50
CA LYS A 144 -16.50 3.07 -13.19
C LYS A 144 -15.40 3.70 -12.34
N ASP A 145 -15.76 4.43 -11.29
CA ASP A 145 -14.81 5.10 -10.39
C ASP A 145 -14.52 4.26 -9.13
N LYS A 146 -15.03 3.03 -9.07
CA LYS A 146 -14.83 2.08 -7.96
C LYS A 146 -13.38 1.94 -7.51
N PRO A 147 -12.37 1.78 -8.41
CA PRO A 147 -10.98 1.65 -7.97
C PRO A 147 -10.52 2.84 -7.12
N PHE A 148 -10.86 4.06 -7.55
CA PHE A 148 -10.53 5.28 -6.81
C PHE A 148 -11.34 5.42 -5.52
N ALA A 149 -12.65 5.14 -5.58
CA ALA A 149 -13.51 5.22 -4.40
C ALA A 149 -13.06 4.27 -3.29
N ARG A 150 -12.59 3.05 -3.64
CA ARG A 150 -12.01 2.10 -2.68
C ARG A 150 -10.71 2.63 -2.06
N MET A 151 -9.81 3.20 -2.86
CA MET A 151 -8.57 3.80 -2.35
C MET A 151 -8.87 4.94 -1.36
N LEU A 152 -9.82 5.82 -1.70
CA LEU A 152 -10.26 6.89 -0.81
C LEU A 152 -10.88 6.37 0.49
N CYS A 153 -11.69 5.31 0.40
CA CYS A 153 -12.27 4.62 1.57
C CYS A 153 -11.16 4.17 2.53
N LEU A 154 -10.15 3.47 2.03
CA LEU A 154 -9.03 2.97 2.84
C LEU A 154 -8.22 4.11 3.47
N GLU A 155 -7.95 5.19 2.73
CA GLU A 155 -7.27 6.35 3.30
C GLU A 155 -8.07 7.00 4.42
N LEU A 156 -9.40 7.10 4.29
CA LEU A 156 -10.27 7.64 5.34
C LEU A 156 -10.31 6.74 6.57
N GLU A 157 -10.38 5.42 6.40
CA GLU A 157 -10.27 4.43 7.48
C GLU A 157 -8.91 4.52 8.18
N ASN A 158 -7.83 4.68 7.42
CA ASN A 158 -6.50 4.85 7.99
C ASN A 158 -6.40 6.13 8.85
N ASN A 159 -7.12 7.18 8.48
CA ASN A 159 -7.24 8.41 9.28
C ASN A 159 -8.28 8.30 10.42
N GLY A 160 -8.87 7.13 10.64
CA GLY A 160 -9.77 6.83 11.76
C GLY A 160 -11.25 7.14 11.53
N HIS A 161 -11.65 7.45 10.30
CA HIS A 161 -13.04 7.72 9.92
C HIS A 161 -13.81 6.45 9.53
N LYS A 162 -15.14 6.58 9.36
CA LYS A 162 -16.08 5.52 8.97
C LYS A 162 -16.66 5.80 7.58
N PRO A 163 -15.89 5.60 6.50
CA PRO A 163 -16.44 5.72 5.17
C PRO A 163 -17.47 4.63 4.90
N TRP A 164 -18.51 4.99 4.14
CA TRP A 164 -19.56 4.10 3.67
C TRP A 164 -19.49 4.03 2.14
N LEU A 165 -19.45 2.82 1.60
CA LEU A 165 -19.38 2.49 0.19
C LEU A 165 -20.37 1.37 -0.15
N ASP A 166 -21.17 1.58 -1.20
CA ASP A 166 -22.23 0.65 -1.62
C ASP A 166 -21.76 -0.81 -1.82
N GLU A 167 -20.56 -1.01 -2.37
CA GLU A 167 -19.96 -2.33 -2.58
C GLU A 167 -19.52 -3.02 -1.30
N LEU A 168 -19.26 -2.27 -0.23
CA LEU A 168 -18.68 -2.77 1.01
C LEU A 168 -19.74 -2.95 2.10
N ASP A 169 -20.75 -2.09 2.12
CA ASP A 169 -21.71 -1.95 3.21
C ASP A 169 -23.11 -2.46 2.88
N ILE A 170 -23.36 -2.88 1.65
CA ILE A 170 -24.61 -3.53 1.24
C ILE A 170 -24.37 -5.04 1.15
N HIS A 171 -25.06 -5.80 2.00
CA HIS A 171 -24.96 -7.25 2.02
C HIS A 171 -25.94 -7.92 1.06
N ILE A 172 -25.66 -9.19 0.72
CA ILE A 172 -26.50 -9.99 -0.16
C ILE A 172 -27.89 -10.16 0.49
N GLY A 173 -28.94 -9.83 -0.24
CA GLY A 173 -30.33 -9.89 0.23
C GLY A 173 -30.84 -8.59 0.86
N GLU A 174 -30.01 -7.56 0.99
CA GLU A 174 -30.44 -6.24 1.45
C GLU A 174 -31.00 -5.39 0.31
N SER A 175 -31.98 -4.54 0.64
CA SER A 175 -32.54 -3.57 -0.30
C SER A 175 -31.52 -2.46 -0.55
N ILE A 176 -30.95 -2.43 -1.76
CA ILE A 176 -29.96 -1.42 -2.17
C ILE A 176 -30.50 0.02 -1.94
N PRO A 177 -31.72 0.39 -2.36
CA PRO A 177 -32.22 1.75 -2.16
C PRO A 177 -32.37 2.14 -0.69
N GLU A 178 -32.81 1.21 0.17
CA GLU A 178 -32.97 1.45 1.60
C GLU A 178 -31.61 1.64 2.27
N LYS A 179 -30.63 0.79 1.97
CA LYS A 179 -29.28 0.90 2.54
C LYS A 179 -28.55 2.16 2.09
N VAL A 180 -28.70 2.54 0.83
CA VAL A 180 -28.19 3.82 0.32
C VAL A 180 -28.83 4.99 1.07
N SER A 181 -30.15 4.96 1.27
CA SER A 181 -30.85 6.01 2.04
C SER A 181 -30.37 6.05 3.49
N GLN A 182 -30.19 4.89 4.12
CA GLN A 182 -29.73 4.78 5.51
C GLN A 182 -28.30 5.31 5.64
N GLY A 183 -27.37 4.86 4.80
CA GLY A 183 -25.99 5.33 4.80
C GLY A 183 -25.88 6.83 4.54
N LEU A 184 -26.79 7.41 3.75
CA LEU A 184 -26.85 8.85 3.53
C LEU A 184 -27.42 9.62 4.74
N GLN A 185 -28.38 9.04 5.47
CA GLN A 185 -28.97 9.66 6.67
C GLN A 185 -28.00 9.62 7.86
N ASP A 186 -27.24 8.55 8.00
CA ASP A 186 -26.29 8.35 9.11
C ASP A 186 -24.96 9.10 8.90
N ALA A 187 -24.70 9.59 7.69
CA ALA A 187 -23.45 10.25 7.37
C ALA A 187 -23.35 11.68 7.94
N ASP A 188 -22.24 11.95 8.62
CA ASP A 188 -21.84 13.30 9.03
C ASP A 188 -21.39 14.13 7.82
N PHE A 189 -20.75 13.47 6.84
CA PHE A 189 -20.23 14.09 5.62
C PHE A 189 -20.56 13.27 4.38
N VAL A 190 -20.71 13.97 3.25
CA VAL A 190 -20.93 13.35 1.94
C VAL A 190 -19.82 13.77 0.98
N ILE A 191 -19.09 12.80 0.45
CA ILE A 191 -18.11 13.01 -0.62
C ILE A 191 -18.73 12.57 -1.95
N VAL A 192 -18.70 13.46 -2.95
CA VAL A 192 -19.16 13.16 -4.30
C VAL A 192 -17.97 13.12 -5.25
N ILE A 193 -17.67 11.95 -5.79
CA ILE A 193 -16.60 11.75 -6.77
C ILE A 193 -17.10 12.21 -8.15
N LEU A 194 -16.66 13.40 -8.55
CA LEU A 194 -16.95 14.00 -9.85
C LEU A 194 -15.90 13.58 -10.88
N SER A 195 -16.32 12.81 -11.87
CA SER A 195 -15.53 12.29 -12.97
C SER A 195 -16.35 12.42 -14.27
N LYS A 196 -15.69 12.27 -15.43
CA LYS A 196 -16.40 12.19 -16.71
C LYS A 196 -17.47 11.08 -16.69
N ASN A 197 -17.19 9.98 -16.00
CA ASN A 197 -18.11 8.86 -15.84
C ASN A 197 -19.32 9.25 -15.00
N SER A 198 -19.13 9.88 -13.84
CA SER A 198 -20.24 10.22 -12.93
C SER A 198 -21.14 11.34 -13.47
N VAL A 199 -20.58 12.28 -14.23
CA VAL A 199 -21.39 13.26 -14.99
C VAL A 199 -22.18 12.56 -16.10
N SER A 200 -21.56 11.68 -16.88
CA SER A 200 -22.27 10.97 -17.95
C SER A 200 -23.36 10.02 -17.44
N SER A 201 -23.17 9.41 -16.26
CA SER A 201 -24.08 8.40 -15.72
C SER A 201 -25.24 8.98 -14.90
N LYS A 202 -25.04 10.11 -14.21
CA LYS A 202 -26.10 10.77 -13.41
C LYS A 202 -26.84 11.87 -14.17
N TRP A 203 -26.23 12.46 -15.22
CA TRP A 203 -26.71 13.71 -15.82
C TRP A 203 -27.28 13.57 -17.24
N VAL A 204 -27.01 12.48 -17.99
CA VAL A 204 -27.50 12.34 -19.37
C VAL A 204 -28.97 11.89 -19.47
N GLU A 205 -29.55 11.33 -18.40
CA GLU A 205 -30.97 10.89 -18.42
C GLU A 205 -31.97 11.93 -17.89
N ARG A 206 -31.52 13.00 -17.22
CA ARG A 206 -32.43 13.98 -16.61
C ARG A 206 -32.64 15.28 -17.39
N GLU A 207 -32.02 15.41 -18.58
CA GLU A 207 -32.12 16.64 -19.39
C GLU A 207 -32.98 16.52 -20.67
N TRP A 208 -33.65 15.38 -20.90
CA TRP A 208 -34.53 15.20 -22.08
C TRP A 208 -36.03 15.15 -21.78
N GLN A 209 -36.47 15.15 -20.51
CA GLN A 209 -37.91 15.12 -20.16
C GLN A 209 -38.49 16.45 -19.65
N THR A 210 -37.76 17.57 -19.73
CA THR A 210 -38.31 18.90 -19.37
C THR A 210 -38.10 19.98 -20.43
N LYS A 211 -37.61 19.61 -21.61
CA LYS A 211 -37.70 20.46 -22.79
C LYS A 211 -38.22 19.63 -23.96
N TYR A 212 -39.55 19.57 -24.04
CA TYR A 212 -40.44 19.68 -25.21
C TYR A 212 -41.74 18.93 -24.93
#